data_AF-A0A353Z5S6-F1
#
_entry.id   AF-A0A353Z5S6-F1
#
_cell.length_a   1.000
_cell.length_b   1.000
_cell.length_c   1.000
_cell.angle_alpha   90.00
_cell.angle_beta   90.00
_cell.angle_gamma   90.00
#
_symmetry.space_group_name_H-M   'P 1'
#
loop_
_entity.id
_entity.type
_entity.pdbx_description
1 polymer ?
#
loop_
_entity_poly.entity_id
_entity_poly.type
_entity_poly.pdbx_seq_one_letter_code
_entity_poly.pdbx_strand_id
1 'polypeptide(L)'
;MMRIVTAWLFGLWCWDLQAAEPKFVSGEARIQGMGDAQKLQIRTTNRLAGAIHSLQWQGREFIDSTDHGRQLQSACSFDLARPGEFWAECYNPTEAGSRRDGAGPRSSSRLLQLKQGPNWLETRSRMAFWLQPGESSEGRPALNTTALSSIELTKQVRIGWKTLPQVVDYRVTFHLPDTERHSLAQFEALTGYMPEEFDTFWKLDPASGELQPLDDGPGEQPWAVILATRDQRFAMGIWAPRQQSHPDLVPGYGRWRFARERVVKWNCVYRVRDPRQVPAGDYTFQMYVPVGTREEVRQMLGTLARE
;
A
#
# COMPACT_ATOMS: atom_id res chain seq x y z
N MET A 1 74.98 8.10 38.61
CA MET A 1 74.75 8.26 37.16
C MET A 1 73.30 7.87 36.89
N MET A 2 72.61 8.77 36.23
CA MET A 2 71.16 8.83 36.01
C MET A 2 70.63 7.66 35.19
N ARG A 3 69.41 7.17 35.51
CA ARG A 3 68.44 6.65 34.53
C ARG A 3 67.04 6.63 35.15
N ILE A 4 66.31 7.72 34.90
CA ILE A 4 64.86 7.80 34.98
C ILE A 4 64.32 7.13 33.71
N VAL A 5 63.42 6.17 33.84
CA VAL A 5 62.62 5.67 32.71
C VAL A 5 61.16 5.90 33.05
N THR A 6 60.59 6.84 32.30
CA THR A 6 59.23 7.36 32.36
C THR A 6 58.24 6.33 31.82
N ALA A 7 57.23 5.98 32.62
CA ALA A 7 56.10 5.17 32.17
C ALA A 7 55.15 6.04 31.33
N TRP A 8 54.98 5.70 30.06
CA TRP A 8 53.96 6.29 29.19
C TRP A 8 52.66 5.48 29.33
N LEU A 9 51.66 6.07 29.99
CA LEU A 9 50.27 5.61 29.96
C LEU A 9 49.62 6.10 28.66
N PHE A 10 49.45 5.20 27.69
CA PHE A 10 48.55 5.43 26.55
C PHE A 10 47.11 5.25 27.03
N GLY A 11 46.39 6.35 27.22
CA GLY A 11 44.94 6.35 27.39
C GLY A 11 44.27 6.02 26.06
N LEU A 12 43.77 4.78 25.94
CA LEU A 12 42.82 4.40 24.90
C LEU A 12 41.46 5.04 25.24
N TRP A 13 41.15 6.16 24.59
CA TRP A 13 39.79 6.68 24.53
C TRP A 13 38.99 5.78 23.59
N CYS A 14 38.32 4.78 24.16
CA CYS A 14 37.32 4.01 23.44
C CYS A 14 36.08 4.91 23.31
N TRP A 15 35.87 5.49 22.13
CA TRP A 15 34.60 6.13 21.81
C TRP A 15 33.58 5.02 21.65
N ASP A 16 32.74 4.83 22.67
CA ASP A 16 31.52 4.03 22.56
C ASP A 16 30.65 4.65 21.46
N LEU A 17 30.72 4.08 20.26
CA LEU A 17 29.69 4.24 19.24
C LEU A 17 28.45 3.48 19.72
N GLN A 18 27.74 4.04 20.70
CA GLN A 18 26.37 3.66 20.96
C GLN A 18 25.57 4.04 19.72
N ALA A 19 25.30 3.06 18.86
CA ALA A 19 24.31 3.19 17.82
C ALA A 19 23.02 3.65 18.49
N ALA A 20 22.62 4.90 18.24
CA ALA A 20 21.40 5.46 18.81
C ALA A 20 20.25 4.50 18.52
N GLU A 21 19.52 4.09 19.56
CA GLU A 21 18.34 3.26 19.34
C GLU A 21 17.42 3.97 18.34
N PRO A 22 16.90 3.23 17.36
CA PRO A 22 16.06 3.83 16.35
C PRO A 22 14.85 4.48 17.02
N LYS A 23 14.77 5.82 16.89
CA LYS A 23 13.69 6.63 17.44
C LYS A 23 12.34 6.03 17.07
N PHE A 24 11.55 5.65 18.06
CA PHE A 24 10.18 5.18 17.86
C PHE A 24 9.37 6.26 17.14
N VAL A 25 8.68 5.87 16.07
CA VAL A 25 7.77 6.73 15.32
C VAL A 25 6.36 6.22 15.57
N SER A 26 5.52 7.06 16.18
CA SER A 26 4.10 6.75 16.35
C SER A 26 3.42 6.64 14.99
N GLY A 27 2.71 5.54 14.76
CA GLY A 27 1.84 5.31 13.62
C GLY A 27 0.41 5.79 13.83
N GLU A 28 0.06 6.32 15.00
CA GLU A 28 -1.26 6.92 15.25
C GLU A 28 -1.42 8.24 14.49
N ALA A 29 -2.36 8.28 13.56
CA ALA A 29 -2.73 9.48 12.81
C ALA A 29 -4.22 9.50 12.54
N ARG A 30 -4.78 10.69 12.41
CA ARG A 30 -6.18 10.90 11.99
C ARG A 30 -6.26 12.15 11.13
N ILE A 31 -6.83 11.99 9.95
CA ILE A 31 -7.15 13.09 9.05
C ILE A 31 -8.63 13.05 8.70
N GLN A 32 -9.19 14.20 8.37
CA GLN A 32 -10.61 14.36 8.05
C GLN A 32 -10.78 15.29 6.85
N GLY A 33 -11.82 15.05 6.07
CA GLY A 33 -12.19 15.97 5.00
C GLY A 33 -12.58 17.34 5.54
N MET A 34 -12.47 18.35 4.68
CA MET A 34 -12.88 19.72 4.99
C MET A 34 -14.22 20.03 4.33
N GLY A 35 -14.94 21.04 4.84
CA GLY A 35 -16.23 21.48 4.27
C GLY A 35 -17.23 20.32 4.16
N ASP A 36 -17.73 20.09 2.95
CA ASP A 36 -18.73 19.06 2.65
C ASP A 36 -18.22 17.61 2.81
N ALA A 37 -16.91 17.40 2.95
CA ALA A 37 -16.31 16.09 3.21
C ALA A 37 -15.93 15.84 4.68
N GLN A 38 -16.38 16.66 5.63
CA GLN A 38 -16.13 16.41 7.07
C GLN A 38 -16.56 15.04 7.57
N LYS A 39 -17.46 14.37 6.82
CA LYS A 39 -17.92 13.02 7.11
C LYS A 39 -16.92 11.93 6.68
N LEU A 40 -15.90 12.25 5.87
CA LEU A 40 -14.83 11.35 5.45
C LEU A 40 -13.63 11.46 6.39
N GLN A 41 -13.21 10.33 6.97
CA GLN A 41 -12.12 10.26 7.92
C GLN A 41 -11.20 9.08 7.61
N ILE A 42 -9.90 9.28 7.81
CA ILE A 42 -8.89 8.24 7.64
C ILE A 42 -8.06 8.16 8.92
N ARG A 43 -7.74 6.93 9.34
CA ARG A 43 -6.88 6.67 10.50
C ARG A 43 -5.80 5.65 10.17
N THR A 44 -4.61 5.87 10.74
CA THR A 44 -3.54 4.89 10.84
C THR A 44 -3.31 4.57 12.32
N THR A 45 -2.63 3.46 12.60
CA THR A 45 -2.33 3.03 13.98
C THR A 45 -0.87 2.58 14.10
N ASN A 46 -0.37 2.49 15.35
CA ASN A 46 0.94 1.93 15.67
C ASN A 46 1.11 0.47 15.19
N ARG A 47 0.00 -0.23 14.97
CA ARG A 47 -0.01 -1.64 14.58
C ARG A 47 0.51 -1.85 13.17
N LEU A 48 0.30 -0.92 12.23
CA LEU A 48 0.31 -1.23 10.79
C LEU A 48 1.35 -0.44 9.97
N ALA A 49 2.44 -0.02 10.61
CA ALA A 49 3.59 0.62 9.97
C ALA A 49 3.27 1.78 9.00
N GLY A 50 2.15 2.48 9.21
CA GLY A 50 1.68 3.58 8.37
C GLY A 50 0.54 3.23 7.41
N ALA A 51 0.22 1.94 7.17
CA ALA A 51 -0.94 1.54 6.38
C ALA A 51 -2.25 2.07 6.97
N ILE A 52 -3.23 2.33 6.11
CA ILE A 52 -4.52 2.89 6.55
C ILE A 52 -5.34 1.77 7.18
N HIS A 53 -5.61 1.96 8.47
CA HIS A 53 -6.39 1.05 9.31
C HIS A 53 -7.89 1.22 9.08
N SER A 54 -8.34 2.45 8.86
CA SER A 54 -9.76 2.80 8.81
C SER A 54 -9.98 3.92 7.82
N LEU A 55 -11.05 3.78 7.03
CA LEU A 55 -11.62 4.80 6.18
C LEU A 55 -13.12 4.82 6.46
N GLN A 56 -13.61 5.95 6.97
CA GLN A 56 -15.03 6.09 7.31
C GLN A 56 -15.68 7.20 6.52
N TRP A 57 -16.90 6.96 6.05
CA TRP A 57 -17.77 7.99 5.48
C TRP A 57 -19.18 7.86 6.03
N GLN A 58 -19.73 8.96 6.54
CA GLN A 58 -21.03 8.98 7.25
C GLN A 58 -21.13 7.95 8.39
N GLY A 59 -20.01 7.73 9.10
CA GLY A 59 -19.93 6.76 10.21
C GLY A 59 -19.89 5.29 9.78
N ARG A 60 -19.91 4.99 8.48
CA ARG A 60 -19.71 3.64 7.95
C ARG A 60 -18.23 3.39 7.74
N GLU A 61 -17.74 2.26 8.25
CA GLU A 61 -16.38 1.76 7.99
C GLU A 61 -16.31 1.07 6.62
N PHE A 62 -15.24 1.35 5.88
CA PHE A 62 -14.99 0.77 4.56
C PHE A 62 -13.82 -0.22 4.58
N ILE A 63 -12.98 -0.24 5.62
CA ILE A 63 -11.82 -1.12 5.68
C ILE A 63 -12.02 -2.21 6.73
N ASP A 64 -11.92 -3.47 6.31
CA ASP A 64 -11.83 -4.62 7.24
C ASP A 64 -10.39 -4.81 7.71
N SER A 65 -9.94 -4.03 8.70
CA SER A 65 -8.56 -4.11 9.19
C SER A 65 -8.33 -5.14 10.31
N THR A 66 -8.91 -6.34 10.16
CA THR A 66 -8.80 -7.39 11.19
C THR A 66 -7.38 -7.97 11.32
N ASP A 67 -6.62 -8.16 10.23
CA ASP A 67 -5.22 -8.63 10.23
C ASP A 67 -4.29 -7.77 9.35
N HIS A 68 -2.99 -8.03 9.32
CA HIS A 68 -1.98 -7.30 8.52
C HIS A 68 -2.08 -7.50 6.99
N GLY A 69 -3.04 -8.29 6.51
CA GLY A 69 -3.32 -8.48 5.09
C GLY A 69 -4.41 -7.54 4.56
N ARG A 70 -5.28 -7.02 5.42
CA ARG A 70 -6.56 -6.42 5.03
C ARG A 70 -6.66 -4.91 5.29
N GLN A 71 -5.71 -4.13 4.79
CA GLN A 71 -5.71 -2.67 4.96
C GLN A 71 -6.01 -1.96 3.64
N LEU A 72 -6.22 -0.65 3.70
CA LEU A 72 -5.96 0.19 2.54
C LEU A 72 -4.43 0.45 2.49
N GLN A 73 -3.73 -0.35 1.70
CA GLN A 73 -2.27 -0.47 1.74
C GLN A 73 -1.65 -0.74 0.37
N SER A 74 -0.32 -0.73 0.32
CA SER A 74 0.46 -0.97 -0.89
C SER A 74 1.36 -2.20 -0.73
N ALA A 75 1.64 -2.88 -1.83
CA ALA A 75 2.56 -4.02 -1.87
C ALA A 75 3.33 -4.05 -3.20
N CYS A 76 4.44 -4.79 -3.24
CA CYS A 76 5.15 -5.05 -4.49
C CYS A 76 5.68 -6.48 -4.49
N SER A 77 5.91 -7.04 -5.69
CA SER A 77 6.36 -8.40 -5.88
C SER A 77 7.39 -8.47 -7.00
N PHE A 78 8.42 -9.29 -6.82
CA PHE A 78 9.50 -9.44 -7.80
C PHE A 78 9.81 -10.90 -8.08
N ASP A 79 10.38 -11.17 -9.25
CA ASP A 79 10.74 -12.52 -9.67
C ASP A 79 12.18 -12.93 -9.27
N LEU A 80 12.97 -11.99 -8.73
CA LEU A 80 14.41 -12.16 -8.52
C LEU A 80 15.16 -12.62 -9.79
N ALA A 81 14.59 -12.31 -10.96
CA ALA A 81 14.98 -12.84 -12.26
C ALA A 81 15.22 -14.37 -12.28
N ARG A 82 14.50 -15.10 -11.43
CA ARG A 82 14.54 -16.56 -11.38
C ARG A 82 13.70 -17.13 -12.52
N PRO A 83 14.15 -18.24 -13.13
CA PRO A 83 13.33 -18.95 -14.10
C PRO A 83 12.10 -19.56 -13.42
N GLY A 84 11.04 -19.76 -14.19
CA GLY A 84 9.80 -20.40 -13.72
C GLY A 84 8.62 -19.45 -13.72
N GLU A 85 7.51 -19.95 -13.18
CA GLU A 85 6.28 -19.17 -13.09
C GLU A 85 6.39 -18.11 -12.00
N PHE A 86 6.05 -16.87 -12.33
CA PHE A 86 5.96 -15.79 -11.36
C PHE A 86 4.83 -16.04 -10.36
N TRP A 87 5.16 -15.99 -9.07
CA TRP A 87 4.17 -16.03 -7.99
C TRP A 87 4.35 -14.82 -7.09
N ALA A 88 3.32 -13.98 -7.00
CA ALA A 88 3.42 -12.67 -6.36
C ALA A 88 3.91 -12.77 -4.92
N GLU A 89 3.41 -13.73 -4.14
CA GLU A 89 3.69 -13.86 -2.70
C GLU A 89 5.10 -14.38 -2.38
N CYS A 90 5.80 -14.99 -3.34
CA CYS A 90 7.12 -15.60 -3.09
C CYS A 90 8.21 -14.57 -2.75
N TYR A 91 8.10 -13.33 -3.24
CA TYR A 91 9.01 -12.24 -2.91
C TYR A 91 8.23 -10.93 -2.86
N ASN A 92 7.46 -10.75 -1.79
CA ASN A 92 6.39 -9.75 -1.71
C ASN A 92 6.55 -8.81 -0.52
N PRO A 93 7.25 -7.67 -0.65
CA PRO A 93 7.19 -6.64 0.35
C PRO A 93 5.78 -6.02 0.48
N THR A 94 5.28 -5.93 1.70
CA THR A 94 3.95 -5.39 2.07
C THR A 94 4.07 -4.23 3.06
N GLU A 95 3.22 -3.21 2.90
CA GLU A 95 3.28 -2.00 3.73
C GLU A 95 2.90 -2.29 5.18
N ALA A 96 1.75 -2.93 5.41
CA ALA A 96 1.21 -3.13 6.74
C ALA A 96 2.05 -4.07 7.59
N GLY A 97 2.66 -5.10 7.00
CA GLY A 97 3.43 -6.14 7.69
C GLY A 97 3.27 -7.51 7.02
N SER A 98 3.84 -8.53 7.64
CA SER A 98 3.82 -9.91 7.16
C SER A 98 2.58 -10.66 7.60
N ARG A 99 2.31 -11.81 6.98
CA ARG A 99 1.18 -12.67 7.37
C ARG A 99 1.29 -13.18 8.80
N ARG A 100 2.52 -13.36 9.32
CA ARG A 100 2.76 -13.83 10.70
C ARG A 100 2.31 -12.82 11.75
N ASP A 101 2.26 -11.54 11.38
CA ASP A 101 1.81 -10.50 12.29
C ASP A 101 0.31 -10.66 12.59
N GLY A 102 -0.45 -11.26 11.67
CA GLY A 102 -1.85 -11.67 11.86
C GLY A 102 -2.73 -10.57 12.43
N ALA A 103 -3.56 -10.89 13.42
CA ALA A 103 -4.34 -9.91 14.18
C ALA A 103 -3.52 -9.19 15.28
N GLY A 104 -2.21 -9.45 15.37
CA GLY A 104 -1.33 -8.99 16.43
C GLY A 104 -1.17 -7.46 16.48
N PRO A 105 -0.62 -6.91 17.57
CA PRO A 105 -0.52 -5.46 17.79
C PRO A 105 0.72 -4.82 17.16
N ARG A 106 1.59 -5.60 16.51
CA ARG A 106 2.89 -5.16 15.99
C ARG A 106 3.06 -5.60 14.55
N SER A 107 3.65 -4.72 13.76
CA SER A 107 4.07 -5.00 12.39
C SER A 107 5.55 -5.40 12.33
N SER A 108 5.85 -6.31 11.42
CA SER A 108 7.20 -6.60 10.95
C SER A 108 7.73 -5.54 9.97
N SER A 109 6.85 -4.82 9.27
CA SER A 109 7.21 -3.59 8.54
C SER A 109 7.55 -2.48 9.54
N ARG A 110 8.39 -1.55 9.11
CA ARG A 110 8.91 -0.50 9.99
C ARG A 110 8.54 0.89 9.50
N LEU A 111 7.75 1.61 10.28
CA LEU A 111 7.50 3.03 10.06
C LEU A 111 8.78 3.83 10.36
N LEU A 112 9.18 4.67 9.42
CA LEU A 112 10.37 5.52 9.48
C LEU A 112 10.01 6.99 9.70
N GLN A 113 8.86 7.43 9.19
CA GLN A 113 8.38 8.80 9.33
C GLN A 113 6.86 8.83 9.20
N LEU A 114 6.23 9.71 9.99
CA LEU A 114 4.84 10.13 9.82
C LEU A 114 4.74 11.64 10.00
N LYS A 115 4.04 12.30 9.09
CA LYS A 115 3.63 13.70 9.18
C LYS A 115 2.15 13.79 8.83
N GLN A 116 1.44 14.72 9.46
CA GLN A 116 0.03 14.97 9.12
C GLN A 116 -0.33 16.44 9.26
N GLY A 117 -1.33 16.86 8.48
CA GLY A 117 -2.13 18.05 8.71
C GLY A 117 -3.60 17.67 8.92
N PRO A 118 -4.54 18.61 8.78
CA PRO A 118 -5.96 18.36 9.04
C PRO A 118 -6.60 17.32 8.12
N ASN A 119 -6.27 17.36 6.83
CA ASN A 119 -6.87 16.52 5.78
C ASN A 119 -5.84 15.78 4.94
N TRP A 120 -4.58 15.73 5.38
CA TRP A 120 -3.51 15.05 4.65
C TRP A 120 -2.53 14.39 5.61
N LEU A 121 -1.92 13.29 5.17
CA LEU A 121 -0.81 12.64 5.86
C LEU A 121 0.26 12.19 4.87
N GLU A 122 1.48 12.06 5.36
CA GLU A 122 2.63 11.49 4.67
C GLU A 122 3.30 10.47 5.57
N THR A 123 3.60 9.28 5.03
CA THR A 123 4.36 8.25 5.74
C THR A 123 5.52 7.77 4.90
N ARG A 124 6.59 7.33 5.58
CA ARG A 124 7.68 6.57 4.98
C ARG A 124 7.87 5.30 5.77
N SER A 125 7.85 4.14 5.12
CA SER A 125 7.98 2.83 5.76
C SER A 125 8.98 1.95 5.03
N ARG A 126 9.71 1.12 5.76
CA ARG A 126 10.48 0.01 5.20
C ARG A 126 9.62 -1.26 5.26
N MET A 127 9.33 -1.85 4.11
CA MET A 127 8.35 -2.92 3.97
C MET A 127 8.95 -4.27 4.40
N ALA A 128 8.18 -5.09 5.10
CA ALA A 128 8.50 -6.48 5.37
C ALA A 128 7.96 -7.40 4.29
N PHE A 129 8.54 -8.59 4.14
CA PHE A 129 8.00 -9.61 3.25
C PHE A 129 6.73 -10.22 3.83
N TRP A 130 5.73 -10.44 2.98
CA TRP A 130 4.48 -11.13 3.33
C TRP A 130 4.74 -12.50 3.94
N LEU A 131 5.60 -13.29 3.27
CA LEU A 131 6.10 -14.57 3.76
C LEU A 131 7.41 -14.37 4.52
N GLN A 132 7.52 -14.98 5.70
CA GLN A 132 8.80 -15.05 6.42
C GLN A 132 9.73 -16.10 5.79
N PRO A 133 11.05 -16.02 6.02
CA PRO A 133 11.99 -17.03 5.53
C PRO A 133 11.57 -18.44 5.95
N GLY A 134 11.57 -19.36 4.98
CA GLY A 134 11.15 -20.75 5.16
C GLY A 134 9.64 -21.00 5.08
N GLU A 135 8.81 -19.97 4.89
CA GLU A 135 7.37 -20.14 4.63
C GLU A 135 7.07 -20.45 3.16
N SER A 136 5.80 -20.74 2.87
CA SER A 136 5.29 -20.94 1.52
C SER A 136 3.84 -20.46 1.38
N SER A 137 3.45 -20.23 0.14
CA SER A 137 2.08 -19.93 -0.31
C SER A 137 1.74 -20.84 -1.47
N GLU A 138 0.62 -21.56 -1.39
CA GLU A 138 0.20 -22.55 -2.40
C GLU A 138 1.32 -23.52 -2.82
N GLY A 139 2.10 -23.99 -1.84
CA GLY A 139 3.24 -24.89 -2.05
C GLY A 139 4.48 -24.23 -2.66
N ARG A 140 4.46 -22.93 -2.94
CA ARG A 140 5.60 -22.17 -3.48
C ARG A 140 6.37 -21.48 -2.35
N PRO A 141 7.68 -21.73 -2.21
CA PRO A 141 8.45 -21.23 -1.07
C PRO A 141 8.75 -19.74 -1.20
N ALA A 142 8.85 -19.09 -0.04
CA ALA A 142 9.38 -17.74 0.10
C ALA A 142 10.82 -17.66 -0.44
N LEU A 143 11.15 -16.59 -1.15
CA LEU A 143 12.46 -16.37 -1.78
C LEU A 143 13.35 -15.43 -0.97
N ASN A 144 12.79 -14.74 0.02
CA ASN A 144 13.50 -13.87 0.94
C ASN A 144 14.26 -14.67 2.01
N THR A 145 15.39 -14.11 2.43
CA THR A 145 16.24 -14.66 3.50
C THR A 145 16.14 -13.86 4.80
N THR A 146 15.47 -12.70 4.76
CA THR A 146 15.19 -11.84 5.92
C THR A 146 13.69 -11.54 6.02
N ALA A 147 13.25 -11.05 7.19
CA ALA A 147 11.87 -10.58 7.39
C ALA A 147 11.62 -9.21 6.72
N LEU A 148 12.58 -8.30 6.86
CA LEU A 148 12.49 -6.93 6.37
C LEU A 148 13.17 -6.81 5.01
N SER A 149 12.48 -6.24 4.02
CA SER A 149 13.05 -5.98 2.69
C SER A 149 13.97 -4.75 2.70
N SER A 150 14.67 -4.49 1.62
CA SER A 150 15.39 -3.22 1.39
C SER A 150 14.50 -2.14 0.75
N ILE A 151 13.24 -2.45 0.44
CA ILE A 151 12.30 -1.55 -0.23
C ILE A 151 11.67 -0.61 0.78
N GLU A 152 11.70 0.67 0.45
CA GLU A 152 11.01 1.72 1.19
C GLU A 152 9.82 2.23 0.38
N LEU A 153 8.74 2.57 1.07
CA LEU A 153 7.53 3.15 0.51
C LEU A 153 7.34 4.53 1.12
N THR A 154 7.26 5.55 0.27
CA THR A 154 6.73 6.85 0.66
C THR A 154 5.27 6.92 0.21
N LYS A 155 4.37 7.34 1.11
CA LYS A 155 2.94 7.49 0.83
C LYS A 155 2.48 8.87 1.21
N GLN A 156 1.71 9.51 0.34
CA GLN A 156 1.03 10.77 0.56
C GLN A 156 -0.47 10.57 0.34
N VAL A 157 -1.27 11.02 1.29
CA VAL A 157 -2.73 10.87 1.26
C VAL A 157 -3.35 12.21 1.56
N ARG A 158 -4.33 12.63 0.76
CA ARG A 158 -5.14 13.82 1.00
C ARG A 158 -6.61 13.50 0.79
N ILE A 159 -7.45 13.96 1.71
CA ILE A 159 -8.90 13.95 1.54
C ILE A 159 -9.32 15.22 0.80
N GLY A 160 -9.97 15.01 -0.34
CA GLY A 160 -10.43 16.04 -1.27
C GLY A 160 -9.49 16.22 -2.45
N TRP A 161 -10.07 16.27 -3.66
CA TRP A 161 -9.37 16.57 -4.91
C TRP A 161 -10.16 17.59 -5.74
N LYS A 162 -9.59 18.77 -5.98
CA LYS A 162 -10.26 19.88 -6.68
C LYS A 162 -11.67 20.12 -6.10
N THR A 163 -12.72 19.97 -6.92
CA THR A 163 -14.14 20.12 -6.54
C THR A 163 -14.78 18.82 -6.04
N LEU A 164 -14.02 17.74 -5.90
CA LEU A 164 -14.48 16.43 -5.45
C LEU A 164 -14.01 16.19 -4.00
N PRO A 165 -14.77 16.66 -2.99
CA PRO A 165 -14.32 16.64 -1.60
C PRO A 165 -14.27 15.20 -1.03
N GLN A 166 -15.02 14.26 -1.61
CA GLN A 166 -15.11 12.86 -1.19
C GLN A 166 -14.13 11.91 -1.91
N VAL A 167 -13.18 12.47 -2.68
CA VAL A 167 -12.10 11.71 -3.30
C VAL A 167 -10.88 11.74 -2.40
N VAL A 168 -10.31 10.57 -2.11
CA VAL A 168 -8.97 10.47 -1.52
C VAL A 168 -7.95 10.50 -2.65
N ASP A 169 -7.12 11.53 -2.69
CA ASP A 169 -5.92 11.59 -3.52
C ASP A 169 -4.81 10.79 -2.83
N TYR A 170 -4.42 9.68 -3.45
CA TYR A 170 -3.47 8.72 -2.90
C TYR A 170 -2.27 8.61 -3.83
N ARG A 171 -1.10 8.93 -3.31
CA ARG A 171 0.17 8.83 -4.04
C ARG A 171 1.15 7.97 -3.26
N VAL A 172 1.81 7.05 -3.97
CA VAL A 172 2.88 6.24 -3.42
C VAL A 172 4.11 6.27 -4.30
N THR A 173 5.26 6.17 -3.68
CA THR A 173 6.56 6.01 -4.33
C THR A 173 7.25 4.81 -3.71
N PHE A 174 7.50 3.79 -4.52
CA PHE A 174 8.35 2.66 -4.16
C PHE A 174 9.79 3.02 -4.50
N HIS A 175 10.68 2.94 -3.51
CA HIS A 175 12.12 3.17 -3.66
C HIS A 175 12.79 1.80 -3.84
N LEU A 176 13.05 1.43 -5.10
CA LEU A 176 13.66 0.16 -5.45
C LEU A 176 15.19 0.28 -5.40
N PRO A 177 15.90 -0.46 -4.52
CA PRO A 177 17.35 -0.44 -4.47
C PRO A 177 17.98 -1.23 -5.62
N ASP A 178 19.24 -0.93 -5.94
CA ASP A 178 20.04 -1.64 -6.95
C ASP A 178 20.77 -2.88 -6.38
N THR A 179 20.23 -3.47 -5.32
CA THR A 179 20.88 -4.59 -4.61
C THR A 179 20.54 -5.95 -5.21
N GLU A 180 19.46 -6.02 -6.02
CA GLU A 180 18.89 -7.27 -6.48
C GLU A 180 18.49 -7.20 -7.95
N ARG A 181 18.65 -8.33 -8.64
CA ARG A 181 18.27 -8.47 -10.03
C ARG A 181 16.79 -8.86 -10.14
N HIS A 182 16.01 -8.15 -10.94
CA HIS A 182 14.62 -8.49 -11.25
C HIS A 182 14.37 -8.33 -12.74
N SER A 183 13.61 -9.25 -13.35
CA SER A 183 13.12 -9.08 -14.72
C SER A 183 11.64 -8.70 -14.79
N LEU A 184 10.93 -8.88 -13.68
CA LEU A 184 9.55 -8.47 -13.47
C LEU A 184 9.39 -7.85 -12.09
N ALA A 185 8.77 -6.68 -12.07
CA ALA A 185 8.22 -6.07 -10.87
C ALA A 185 6.70 -5.89 -11.05
N GLN A 186 5.93 -6.35 -10.08
CA GLN A 186 4.51 -6.05 -9.95
C GLN A 186 4.31 -5.13 -8.75
N PHE A 187 3.85 -3.91 -8.98
CA PHE A 187 3.49 -2.96 -7.94
C PHE A 187 1.98 -3.04 -7.73
N GLU A 188 1.53 -3.58 -6.60
CA GLU A 188 0.17 -3.36 -6.10
C GLU A 188 0.15 -1.99 -5.43
N ALA A 189 0.07 -0.95 -6.27
CA ALA A 189 0.20 0.44 -5.85
C ALA A 189 -0.84 0.81 -4.79
N LEU A 190 -2.04 0.24 -4.87
CA LEU A 190 -3.03 0.31 -3.80
C LEU A 190 -3.98 -0.89 -3.85
N THR A 191 -4.27 -1.45 -2.69
CA THR A 191 -5.32 -2.42 -2.46
C THR A 191 -6.24 -1.94 -1.34
N GLY A 192 -7.54 -2.22 -1.46
CA GLY A 192 -8.54 -1.96 -0.43
C GLY A 192 -9.33 -3.21 -0.11
N TYR A 193 -9.36 -3.59 1.17
CA TYR A 193 -10.15 -4.71 1.68
C TYR A 193 -11.37 -4.18 2.43
N MET A 194 -12.56 -4.44 1.91
CA MET A 194 -13.83 -4.03 2.50
C MET A 194 -14.54 -5.22 3.15
N PRO A 195 -15.35 -5.00 4.21
CA PRO A 195 -16.19 -6.05 4.76
C PRO A 195 -17.13 -6.63 3.69
N GLU A 196 -17.51 -7.92 3.83
CA GLU A 196 -18.28 -8.69 2.83
C GLU A 196 -19.58 -8.04 2.34
N GLU A 197 -20.14 -7.13 3.13
CA GLU A 197 -21.36 -6.38 2.84
C GLU A 197 -21.23 -5.44 1.63
N PHE A 198 -20.02 -5.12 1.18
CA PHE A 198 -19.75 -4.47 -0.11
C PHE A 198 -19.83 -5.50 -1.25
N ASP A 199 -20.98 -6.16 -1.37
CA ASP A 199 -21.16 -7.39 -2.14
C ASP A 199 -21.51 -7.20 -3.62
N THR A 200 -21.66 -5.98 -4.12
CA THR A 200 -21.95 -5.72 -5.54
C THR A 200 -20.75 -5.06 -6.24
N PHE A 201 -20.31 -5.68 -7.34
CA PHE A 201 -19.05 -5.36 -8.00
C PHE A 201 -19.33 -4.74 -9.36
N TRP A 202 -18.66 -3.64 -9.66
CA TRP A 202 -18.92 -2.85 -10.87
C TRP A 202 -17.63 -2.40 -11.51
N LYS A 203 -17.66 -2.21 -12.82
CA LYS A 203 -16.69 -1.43 -13.57
C LYS A 203 -17.35 -0.20 -14.19
N LEU A 204 -16.59 0.89 -14.29
CA LEU A 204 -17.00 2.05 -15.07
C LEU A 204 -16.56 1.86 -16.52
N ASP A 205 -17.51 1.87 -17.45
CA ASP A 205 -17.20 2.00 -18.87
C ASP A 205 -16.79 3.45 -19.17
N PRO A 206 -15.53 3.72 -19.57
CA PRO A 206 -15.07 5.07 -19.81
C PRO A 206 -15.74 5.73 -21.03
N ALA A 207 -16.27 4.96 -21.99
CA ALA A 207 -16.88 5.51 -23.20
C ALA A 207 -18.30 6.02 -22.94
N SER A 208 -19.10 5.25 -22.19
CA SER A 208 -20.49 5.59 -21.87
C SER A 208 -20.65 6.32 -20.53
N GLY A 209 -19.69 6.17 -19.61
CA GLY A 209 -19.82 6.63 -18.23
C GLY A 209 -20.79 5.79 -17.39
N GLU A 210 -21.25 4.65 -17.93
CA GLU A 210 -22.19 3.75 -17.29
C GLU A 210 -21.48 2.66 -16.47
N LEU A 211 -22.19 2.15 -15.46
CA LEU A 211 -21.69 1.02 -14.67
C LEU A 211 -22.11 -0.31 -15.29
N GLN A 212 -21.14 -1.20 -15.45
CA GLN A 212 -21.38 -2.58 -15.84
C GLN A 212 -21.06 -3.49 -14.65
N PRO A 213 -21.90 -4.51 -14.36
CA PRO A 213 -21.61 -5.46 -13.30
C PRO A 213 -20.33 -6.25 -13.61
N LEU A 214 -19.60 -6.61 -12.55
CA LEU A 214 -18.49 -7.55 -12.57
C LEU A 214 -18.89 -8.81 -11.81
N ASP A 215 -18.30 -9.94 -12.18
CA ASP A 215 -18.30 -11.13 -11.33
C ASP A 215 -17.41 -10.94 -10.08
N ASP A 216 -17.45 -11.91 -9.18
CA ASP A 216 -16.72 -11.91 -7.90
C ASP A 216 -15.19 -12.03 -8.03
N GLY A 217 -14.67 -12.29 -9.24
CA GLY A 217 -13.27 -12.63 -9.48
C GLY A 217 -12.90 -14.06 -9.04
N PRO A 218 -11.60 -14.37 -8.88
CA PRO A 218 -10.46 -13.46 -9.03
C PRO A 218 -10.26 -13.00 -10.49
N GLY A 219 -9.61 -11.85 -10.68
CA GLY A 219 -9.07 -11.46 -11.98
C GLY A 219 -8.91 -9.96 -12.14
N GLU A 220 -8.18 -9.57 -13.17
CA GLU A 220 -7.76 -8.21 -13.44
C GLU A 220 -8.28 -7.73 -14.80
N GLN A 221 -8.60 -6.45 -14.89
CA GLN A 221 -9.17 -5.82 -16.09
C GLN A 221 -8.78 -4.32 -16.15
N PRO A 222 -8.91 -3.63 -17.31
CA PRO A 222 -8.31 -2.30 -17.53
C PRO A 222 -9.16 -1.10 -17.06
N TRP A 223 -10.37 -1.31 -16.56
CA TRP A 223 -11.36 -0.29 -16.21
C TRP A 223 -11.43 -0.06 -14.69
N ALA A 224 -11.83 1.14 -14.25
CA ALA A 224 -12.01 1.45 -12.82
C ALA A 224 -13.00 0.47 -12.15
N VAL A 225 -12.70 0.03 -10.94
CA VAL A 225 -13.55 -0.89 -10.15
C VAL A 225 -14.26 -0.13 -9.04
N ILE A 226 -15.51 -0.51 -8.77
CA ILE A 226 -16.31 -0.03 -7.64
C ILE A 226 -16.89 -1.25 -6.92
N LEU A 227 -16.68 -1.35 -5.61
CA LEU A 227 -17.45 -2.27 -4.78
C LEU A 227 -18.44 -1.47 -3.94
N ALA A 228 -19.68 -1.96 -3.85
CA ALA A 228 -20.78 -1.26 -3.20
C ALA A 228 -21.66 -2.21 -2.39
N THR A 229 -22.29 -1.69 -1.35
CA THR A 229 -23.34 -2.40 -0.62
C THR A 229 -24.54 -2.67 -1.50
N ARG A 230 -25.29 -3.73 -1.20
CA ARG A 230 -26.49 -4.11 -1.95
C ARG A 230 -27.54 -3.01 -2.07
N ASP A 231 -27.69 -2.19 -1.04
CA ASP A 231 -28.58 -1.01 -1.02
C ASP A 231 -28.00 0.22 -1.74
N GLN A 232 -26.76 0.11 -2.25
CA GLN A 232 -26.01 1.11 -3.01
C GLN A 232 -25.71 2.41 -2.24
N ARG A 233 -25.93 2.41 -0.92
CA ARG A 233 -25.72 3.58 -0.07
C ARG A 233 -24.25 3.82 0.25
N PHE A 234 -23.42 2.79 0.16
CA PHE A 234 -21.99 2.88 0.42
C PHE A 234 -21.22 2.17 -0.68
N ALA A 235 -20.27 2.88 -1.27
CA ALA A 235 -19.44 2.42 -2.36
C ALA A 235 -18.05 3.04 -2.25
N MET A 236 -17.04 2.26 -2.61
CA MET A 236 -15.67 2.72 -2.75
C MET A 236 -15.13 2.27 -4.09
N GLY A 237 -14.64 3.23 -4.86
CA GLY A 237 -14.03 2.97 -6.16
C GLY A 237 -12.54 3.21 -6.15
N ILE A 238 -11.87 2.78 -7.22
CA ILE A 238 -10.50 3.19 -7.52
C ILE A 238 -10.35 3.51 -9.01
N TRP A 239 -9.64 4.59 -9.29
CA TRP A 239 -9.13 4.91 -10.61
C TRP A 239 -7.74 5.52 -10.51
N ALA A 240 -6.98 5.41 -11.59
CA ALA A 240 -5.64 5.95 -11.66
C ALA A 240 -5.47 6.70 -12.99
N PRO A 241 -4.97 7.94 -12.98
CA PRO A 241 -4.64 8.65 -14.20
C PRO A 241 -3.46 8.00 -14.90
N ARG A 242 -3.15 8.51 -16.10
CA ARG A 242 -1.83 8.26 -16.71
C ARG A 242 -0.74 8.76 -15.76
N GLN A 243 0.25 7.91 -15.50
CA GLN A 243 1.31 8.21 -14.56
C GLN A 243 2.35 9.15 -15.16
N GLN A 244 2.71 10.22 -14.45
CA GLN A 244 3.65 11.22 -14.96
C GLN A 244 5.09 10.70 -15.07
N SER A 245 5.53 9.96 -14.06
CA SER A 245 6.89 9.38 -13.99
C SER A 245 7.07 8.18 -14.92
N HIS A 246 6.00 7.46 -15.21
CA HIS A 246 6.03 6.20 -15.98
C HIS A 246 4.84 6.14 -16.94
N PRO A 247 4.81 6.99 -18.00
CA PRO A 247 3.61 7.21 -18.83
C PRO A 247 3.20 6.02 -19.71
N ASP A 248 4.07 5.01 -19.83
CA ASP A 248 3.81 3.77 -20.57
C ASP A 248 3.22 2.67 -19.69
N LEU A 249 3.25 2.84 -18.36
CA LEU A 249 2.64 1.89 -17.44
C LEU A 249 1.13 2.16 -17.37
N VAL A 250 0.36 1.11 -17.66
CA VAL A 250 -1.09 1.12 -17.57
C VAL A 250 -1.56 0.43 -16.28
N PRO A 251 -2.58 0.95 -15.61
CA PRO A 251 -3.15 0.30 -14.44
C PRO A 251 -3.94 -0.95 -14.83
N GLY A 252 -3.80 -2.00 -14.04
CA GLY A 252 -4.71 -3.13 -14.01
C GLY A 252 -5.53 -3.09 -12.72
N TYR A 253 -6.83 -3.36 -12.80
CA TYR A 253 -7.71 -3.37 -11.64
C TYR A 253 -8.26 -4.76 -11.38
N GLY A 254 -7.99 -5.28 -10.20
CA GLY A 254 -8.48 -6.59 -9.78
C GLY A 254 -9.64 -6.52 -8.80
N ARG A 255 -10.37 -7.63 -8.69
CA ARG A 255 -11.42 -7.85 -7.69
C ARG A 255 -11.43 -9.30 -7.18
N TRP A 256 -11.77 -9.47 -5.91
CA TRP A 256 -11.87 -10.76 -5.22
C TRP A 256 -12.98 -10.77 -4.16
N ARG A 257 -13.60 -11.93 -3.97
CA ARG A 257 -14.39 -12.28 -2.78
C ARG A 257 -13.73 -13.42 -2.03
N PHE A 258 -13.43 -13.20 -0.75
CA PHE A 258 -12.87 -14.20 0.14
C PHE A 258 -13.95 -14.69 1.09
N ALA A 259 -14.66 -15.75 0.68
CA ALA A 259 -15.84 -16.24 1.41
C ALA A 259 -15.53 -16.69 2.85
N ARG A 260 -14.35 -17.29 3.08
CA ARG A 260 -13.95 -17.76 4.41
C ARG A 260 -13.63 -16.60 5.36
N GLU A 261 -12.93 -15.60 4.85
CA GLU A 261 -12.48 -14.43 5.60
C GLU A 261 -13.55 -13.34 5.71
N ARG A 262 -14.67 -13.47 4.97
CA ARG A 262 -15.80 -12.53 4.96
C ARG A 262 -15.37 -11.12 4.57
N VAL A 263 -14.52 -11.04 3.55
CA VAL A 263 -13.94 -9.80 3.04
C VAL A 263 -13.94 -9.79 1.51
N VAL A 264 -14.05 -8.61 0.92
CA VAL A 264 -13.90 -8.38 -0.52
C VAL A 264 -12.75 -7.42 -0.76
N LYS A 265 -12.11 -7.54 -1.92
CA LYS A 265 -10.92 -6.75 -2.27
C LYS A 265 -11.05 -6.18 -3.66
N TRP A 266 -10.60 -4.93 -3.84
CA TRP A 266 -10.08 -4.47 -5.13
C TRP A 266 -8.60 -4.11 -5.00
N ASN A 267 -7.88 -4.11 -6.13
CA ASN A 267 -6.53 -3.53 -6.20
C ASN A 267 -6.33 -2.72 -7.50
N CYS A 268 -5.28 -1.90 -7.52
CA CYS A 268 -4.72 -1.27 -8.71
C CYS A 268 -3.24 -1.66 -8.81
N VAL A 269 -2.87 -2.33 -9.90
CA VAL A 269 -1.54 -2.90 -10.11
C VAL A 269 -0.87 -2.33 -11.35
N TYR A 270 0.46 -2.28 -11.32
CA TYR A 270 1.30 -1.95 -12.46
C TYR A 270 2.38 -3.01 -12.62
N ARG A 271 2.78 -3.30 -13.86
CA ARG A 271 3.82 -4.29 -14.15
C ARG A 271 4.93 -3.71 -15.00
N VAL A 272 6.16 -3.82 -14.51
CA VAL A 272 7.37 -3.45 -15.22
C VAL A 272 8.08 -4.73 -15.61
N ARG A 273 8.39 -4.88 -16.90
CA ARG A 273 9.15 -6.02 -17.43
C ARG A 273 10.36 -5.49 -18.18
N ASP A 274 11.54 -5.93 -17.77
CA ASP A 274 12.77 -5.72 -18.53
C ASP A 274 13.59 -7.02 -18.45
N PRO A 275 13.83 -7.72 -19.57
CA PRO A 275 14.55 -8.98 -19.56
C PRO A 275 15.99 -8.85 -19.06
N ARG A 276 16.57 -7.64 -19.08
CA ARG A 276 17.91 -7.36 -18.57
C ARG A 276 17.86 -7.04 -17.09
N GLN A 277 17.09 -6.04 -16.70
CA GLN A 277 16.94 -5.59 -15.31
C GLN A 277 15.83 -4.55 -15.20
N VAL A 278 14.89 -4.73 -14.27
CA VAL A 278 14.00 -3.65 -13.83
C VAL A 278 14.85 -2.55 -13.18
N PRO A 279 14.88 -1.32 -13.70
CA PRO A 279 15.75 -0.28 -13.18
C PRO A 279 15.49 0.01 -11.70
N ALA A 280 16.56 0.18 -10.92
CA ALA A 280 16.45 0.74 -9.58
C ALA A 280 15.96 2.20 -9.63
N GLY A 281 15.44 2.70 -8.50
CA GLY A 281 14.96 4.07 -8.35
C GLY A 281 13.49 4.16 -7.96
N ASP A 282 12.91 5.31 -8.25
CA ASP A 282 11.58 5.70 -7.76
C ASP A 282 10.47 5.33 -8.74
N TYR A 283 9.52 4.53 -8.26
CA TYR A 283 8.29 4.18 -8.95
C TYR A 283 7.12 4.86 -8.26
N THR A 284 6.75 6.03 -8.78
CA THR A 284 5.64 6.83 -8.26
C THR A 284 4.34 6.52 -9.00
N PHE A 285 3.27 6.30 -8.24
CA PHE A 285 1.92 6.07 -8.72
C PHE A 285 0.93 6.98 -7.99
N GLN A 286 0.05 7.63 -8.75
CA GLN A 286 -1.10 8.37 -8.22
C GLN A 286 -2.38 7.61 -8.54
N MET A 287 -3.26 7.55 -7.56
CA MET A 287 -4.59 6.95 -7.65
C MET A 287 -5.59 7.81 -6.89
N TYR A 288 -6.85 7.69 -7.27
CA TYR A 288 -7.96 8.36 -6.63
C TYR A 288 -8.95 7.31 -6.12
N VAL A 289 -9.33 7.45 -4.85
CA VAL A 289 -10.30 6.57 -4.18
C VAL A 289 -11.55 7.40 -3.84
N PRO A 290 -12.54 7.45 -4.74
CA PRO A 290 -13.85 8.03 -4.45
C PRO A 290 -14.65 7.16 -3.48
N VAL A 291 -15.32 7.81 -2.53
CA VAL A 291 -16.16 7.17 -1.50
C VAL A 291 -17.50 7.88 -1.41
N GLY A 292 -18.60 7.16 -1.39
CA GLY A 292 -19.95 7.75 -1.33
C GLY A 292 -21.04 6.71 -1.56
N THR A 293 -22.19 7.12 -2.07
CA THR A 293 -23.15 6.21 -2.71
C THR A 293 -22.60 5.66 -4.03
N ARG A 294 -23.15 4.57 -4.55
CA ARG A 294 -22.72 4.00 -5.85
C ARG A 294 -22.78 5.02 -6.99
N GLU A 295 -23.83 5.84 -6.99
CA GLU A 295 -24.04 6.85 -8.03
C GLU A 295 -23.07 8.04 -7.88
N GLU A 296 -22.82 8.53 -6.66
CA GLU A 296 -21.80 9.56 -6.43
C GLU A 296 -20.41 9.08 -6.85
N VAL A 297 -20.05 7.83 -6.52
CA VAL A 297 -18.78 7.23 -6.94
C VAL A 297 -18.67 7.14 -8.46
N ARG A 298 -19.73 6.72 -9.16
CA ARG A 298 -19.79 6.72 -10.64
C ARG A 298 -19.51 8.12 -11.21
N GLN A 299 -20.18 9.15 -10.68
CA GLN A 299 -20.03 10.52 -11.14
C GLN A 299 -18.62 11.08 -10.89
N MET A 300 -18.06 10.81 -9.72
CA MET A 300 -16.68 11.19 -9.39
C MET A 300 -15.68 10.52 -10.32
N LEU A 301 -15.79 9.21 -10.55
CA LEU A 301 -14.94 8.49 -11.49
C LEU A 301 -15.09 8.98 -12.93
N GLY A 302 -16.31 9.26 -13.37
CA GLY A 302 -16.56 9.84 -14.69
C GLY A 302 -15.93 11.23 -14.85
N THR A 303 -15.87 12.02 -13.77
CA THR A 303 -15.18 13.32 -13.76
C THR A 303 -13.67 13.15 -13.81
N LEU A 304 -13.12 12.25 -12.98
CA LEU A 304 -11.69 11.95 -12.93
C LEU A 304 -11.17 11.40 -14.27
N ALA A 305 -11.94 10.54 -14.95
CA ALA A 305 -11.53 9.95 -16.22
C ALA A 305 -11.46 10.92 -17.41
N ARG A 306 -11.94 12.16 -17.25
CA ARG A 306 -11.86 13.23 -18.26
C ARG A 306 -10.73 14.23 -18.02
N GLU A 307 -9.99 14.09 -16.93
CA GLU A 307 -8.78 14.87 -16.62
C GLU A 307 -7.57 14.36 -17.41
#